data_AF-A0A7C5DNW8-F1
#
_entry.id   AF-A0A7C5DNW8-F1
#
_cell.length_a   1.000
_cell.length_b   1.000
_cell.length_c   1.000
_cell.angle_alpha   90.00
_cell.angle_beta   90.00
_cell.angle_gamma   90.00
#
_symmetry.space_group_name_H-M   'P 1'
#
loop_
_entity.id
_entity.type
_entity.pdbx_description
1 polymer ?
#
loop_
_entity_poly.entity_id
_entity_poly.type
_entity_poly.pdbx_seq_one_letter_code
_entity_poly.pdbx_strand_id
1 'polypeptide(L)'
;MEPTEWGQTGRHLFEFVQLDLEVRNATRDDVMDLGERLLLHIMEKVRERCRNELEFLGRKLPSFRAPFPRITYTDARHRYGEDFEERLSAEMETPIWIVDFPIEVREFYDREDPTRPGVLLDMDLLYPQGYGEALSGGEREHRQDRILSRIKFQGLDPEAYASLLSLAGEGIPPSAGFGIGIERLVRFLAGLRHVAETRLFPRVPGVPAVL
;
A
#
# COMPACT_ATOMS: atom_id res chain seq x y z
N MET A 1 16.17 -12.81 1.45
CA MET A 1 15.38 -13.72 0.60
C MET A 1 14.02 -13.82 1.26
N GLU A 2 12.93 -13.52 0.55
CA GLU A 2 11.60 -13.55 1.16
C GLU A 2 11.28 -14.95 1.75
N PRO A 3 10.56 -15.03 2.87
CA PRO A 3 10.17 -16.30 3.47
C PRO A 3 9.37 -17.20 2.52
N THR A 4 9.71 -18.49 2.50
CA THR A 4 9.06 -19.50 1.66
C THR A 4 7.56 -19.64 1.95
N GLU A 5 7.16 -19.40 3.20
CA GLU A 5 5.75 -19.41 3.64
C GLU A 5 4.88 -18.37 2.93
N TRP A 6 5.46 -17.29 2.42
CA TRP A 6 4.72 -16.25 1.70
C TRP A 6 4.14 -16.75 0.37
N GLY A 7 4.72 -17.80 -0.21
CA GLY A 7 4.19 -18.46 -1.39
C GLY A 7 2.81 -19.08 -1.19
N GLN A 8 2.40 -19.35 0.06
CA GLN A 8 1.10 -19.96 0.37
C GLN A 8 -0.02 -18.95 0.62
N THR A 9 0.32 -17.67 0.81
CA THR A 9 -0.64 -16.60 1.15
C THR A 9 -1.52 -16.16 -0.03
N GLY A 10 -1.14 -16.51 -1.26
CA GLY A 10 -1.82 -16.04 -2.47
C GLY A 10 -1.57 -14.59 -2.85
N ARG A 11 -0.74 -13.85 -2.11
CA ARG A 11 -0.62 -12.37 -2.19
C ARG A 11 0.78 -11.85 -2.50
N HIS A 12 1.78 -12.75 -2.59
CA HIS A 12 3.19 -12.39 -2.76
C HIS A 12 3.79 -12.99 -4.04
N LEU A 13 4.69 -12.23 -4.66
CA LEU A 13 5.56 -12.61 -5.77
C LEU A 13 6.96 -12.04 -5.49
N PHE A 14 8.01 -12.75 -5.89
CA PHE A 14 9.39 -12.22 -5.86
C PHE A 14 9.59 -11.05 -6.83
N GLU A 15 8.79 -11.01 -7.90
CA GLU A 15 8.83 -9.97 -8.91
C GLU A 15 7.38 -9.54 -9.19
N PHE A 16 7.10 -8.26 -8.98
CA PHE A 16 5.80 -7.64 -9.21
C PHE A 16 6.00 -6.25 -9.83
N VAL A 17 4.95 -5.68 -10.41
CA VAL A 17 4.97 -4.30 -10.93
C VAL A 17 4.27 -3.41 -9.92
N GLN A 18 4.96 -2.35 -9.52
CA GLN A 18 4.38 -1.28 -8.72
C GLN A 18 4.24 -0.01 -9.57
N LEU A 19 3.09 0.65 -9.45
CA LEU A 19 2.95 2.04 -9.85
C LEU A 19 3.19 2.89 -8.61
N ASP A 20 4.30 3.63 -8.61
CA ASP A 20 4.62 4.62 -7.59
C ASP A 20 4.30 6.02 -8.08
N LEU A 21 3.68 6.82 -7.22
CA LEU A 21 3.50 8.24 -7.46
C LEU A 21 3.90 9.04 -6.23
N GLU A 22 4.41 10.23 -6.47
CA GLU A 22 4.83 11.18 -5.46
C GLU A 22 4.35 12.57 -5.88
N VAL A 23 3.68 13.28 -4.97
CA VAL A 23 3.04 14.57 -5.24
C VAL A 23 3.68 15.63 -4.36
N ARG A 24 4.29 16.62 -5.00
CA ARG A 24 4.92 17.76 -4.32
C ARG A 24 3.85 18.62 -3.62
N ASN A 25 4.15 19.03 -2.40
CA ASN A 25 3.31 19.86 -1.53
C ASN A 25 1.93 19.26 -1.24
N ALA A 26 1.78 17.94 -1.36
CA ALA A 26 0.58 17.23 -0.97
C ALA A 26 0.67 16.75 0.48
N THR A 27 -0.49 16.64 1.11
CA THR A 27 -0.69 15.97 2.40
C THR A 27 -1.10 14.52 2.20
N ARG A 28 -1.14 13.75 3.29
CA ARG A 28 -1.70 12.39 3.29
C ARG A 28 -3.12 12.37 2.73
N ASP A 29 -3.96 13.31 3.15
CA ASP A 29 -5.36 13.36 2.73
C ASP A 29 -5.50 13.64 1.22
N ASP A 30 -4.64 14.50 0.66
CA ASP A 30 -4.63 14.78 -0.79
C ASP A 30 -4.33 13.51 -1.61
N VAL A 31 -3.37 12.69 -1.14
CA VAL A 31 -3.01 11.45 -1.85
C VAL A 31 -3.99 10.31 -1.58
N MET A 32 -4.67 10.29 -0.43
CA MET A 32 -5.83 9.41 -0.22
C MET A 32 -6.93 9.72 -1.23
N ASP A 33 -7.32 10.99 -1.38
CA ASP A 33 -8.33 11.43 -2.36
C ASP A 33 -7.90 11.10 -3.81
N LEU A 34 -6.61 11.22 -4.12
CA LEU A 34 -6.07 10.77 -5.41
C LEU A 34 -6.19 9.26 -5.60
N GLY A 35 -5.85 8.47 -4.57
CA GLY A 35 -5.96 7.00 -4.58
C GLY A 35 -7.39 6.52 -4.76
N GLU A 36 -8.35 7.15 -4.07
CA GLU A 36 -9.78 6.85 -4.23
C GLU A 36 -10.27 7.13 -5.67
N ARG A 37 -9.94 8.30 -6.21
CA ARG A 37 -10.29 8.65 -7.60
C ARG A 37 -9.64 7.71 -8.60
N LEU A 38 -8.37 7.36 -8.40
CA LEU A 38 -7.64 6.43 -9.25
C LEU A 38 -8.32 5.06 -9.28
N LEU A 39 -8.58 4.46 -8.11
CA LEU A 39 -9.20 3.14 -8.02
C LEU A 39 -10.61 3.13 -8.63
N LEU A 40 -11.45 4.12 -8.29
CA LEU A 40 -12.80 4.22 -8.84
C LEU A 40 -12.79 4.37 -10.36
N HIS A 41 -11.88 5.19 -10.90
CA HIS A 41 -11.71 5.38 -12.33
C HIS A 41 -11.24 4.10 -13.05
N ILE A 42 -10.27 3.39 -12.48
CA ILE A 42 -9.82 2.11 -13.03
C ILE A 42 -10.98 1.12 -13.08
N MET A 43 -11.72 0.97 -11.98
CA MET A 43 -12.86 0.06 -11.94
C MET A 43 -13.93 0.44 -12.96
N GLU A 44 -14.21 1.73 -13.15
CA GLU A 44 -15.12 2.21 -14.19
C GLU A 44 -14.62 1.81 -15.59
N LYS A 45 -13.36 2.10 -15.91
CA LYS A 45 -12.80 1.77 -17.23
C LYS A 45 -12.75 0.26 -17.49
N VAL A 46 -12.50 -0.56 -16.48
CA VAL A 46 -12.56 -2.02 -16.61
C VAL A 46 -13.99 -2.50 -16.87
N ARG A 47 -15.00 -1.95 -16.19
CA ARG A 47 -16.42 -2.27 -16.48
C ARG A 47 -16.82 -1.90 -17.92
N GLU A 48 -16.32 -0.76 -18.41
CA GLU A 48 -16.61 -0.28 -19.77
C GLU A 48 -15.89 -1.09 -20.85
N ARG A 49 -14.60 -1.38 -20.65
CA ARG A 49 -13.70 -1.88 -21.71
C ARG A 49 -13.45 -3.37 -21.66
N CYS A 50 -13.64 -4.03 -20.52
CA CYS A 50 -13.31 -5.45 -20.31
C CYS A 50 -14.55 -6.30 -20.02
N ARG A 51 -15.69 -5.97 -20.64
CA ARG A 51 -16.96 -6.67 -20.37
C ARG A 51 -16.89 -8.15 -20.71
N ASN A 52 -16.29 -8.50 -21.85
CA ASN A 52 -16.20 -9.88 -22.32
C ASN A 52 -15.29 -10.71 -21.40
N GLU A 53 -14.19 -10.13 -20.92
CA GLU A 53 -13.25 -10.77 -20.00
C GLU A 53 -13.89 -10.98 -18.63
N LEU A 54 -14.63 -9.98 -18.13
CA LEU A 54 -15.38 -10.12 -16.87
C LEU A 54 -16.46 -11.21 -16.98
N GLU A 55 -17.17 -11.28 -18.11
CA GLU A 55 -18.16 -12.34 -18.38
C GLU A 55 -17.51 -13.72 -18.44
N PHE A 56 -16.39 -13.85 -19.17
CA PHE A 56 -15.62 -15.09 -19.24
C PHE A 56 -15.14 -15.57 -17.87
N LEU A 57 -14.70 -14.65 -17.01
CA LEU A 57 -14.27 -14.95 -15.64
C LEU A 57 -15.44 -15.13 -14.66
N GLY A 58 -16.68 -14.88 -15.07
CA GLY A 58 -17.84 -14.88 -14.16
C GLY A 58 -17.75 -13.81 -13.06
N ARG A 59 -16.99 -12.73 -13.27
CA ARG A 59 -16.69 -11.71 -12.26
C ARG A 59 -17.60 -10.49 -12.42
N LYS A 60 -18.40 -10.22 -11.37
CA LYS A 60 -19.10 -8.94 -11.21
C LYS A 60 -18.30 -8.01 -10.32
N LEU A 61 -17.83 -6.89 -10.89
CA LEU A 61 -17.12 -5.87 -10.11
C LEU A 61 -18.07 -5.16 -9.13
N PRO A 62 -17.69 -5.02 -7.84
CA PRO A 62 -18.47 -4.24 -6.88
C PRO A 62 -18.48 -2.75 -7.27
N SER A 63 -19.44 -1.99 -6.77
CA SER A 63 -19.51 -0.54 -6.92
C SER A 63 -19.23 0.10 -5.57
N PHE A 64 -18.25 1.00 -5.53
CA PHE A 64 -17.86 1.73 -4.33
C PHE A 64 -18.15 3.21 -4.49
N ARG A 65 -18.20 3.93 -3.36
CA ARG A 65 -18.29 5.38 -3.33
C ARG A 65 -17.25 5.93 -2.36
N ALA A 66 -16.55 6.95 -2.80
CA ALA A 66 -15.73 7.81 -1.96
C ALA A 66 -16.62 8.74 -1.12
N PRO A 67 -16.16 9.20 0.07
CA PRO A 67 -14.91 8.81 0.71
C PRO A 67 -14.97 7.39 1.29
N PHE A 68 -13.86 6.65 1.24
CA PHE A 68 -13.77 5.36 1.90
C PHE A 68 -13.65 5.52 3.43
N PRO A 69 -14.21 4.59 4.22
CA PRO A 69 -14.07 4.62 5.68
C PRO A 69 -12.58 4.59 6.09
N ARG A 70 -12.30 5.19 7.26
CA ARG A 70 -10.97 5.27 7.84
C ARG A 70 -10.98 4.68 9.24
N ILE A 71 -9.91 3.99 9.61
CA ILE A 71 -9.65 3.49 10.96
C ILE A 71 -8.18 3.75 11.32
N THR A 72 -7.89 4.15 12.56
CA THR A 72 -6.49 4.29 12.99
C THR A 72 -5.86 2.90 13.15
N TYR A 73 -4.54 2.79 12.96
CA TYR A 73 -3.83 1.54 13.24
C TYR A 73 -4.13 1.05 14.66
N THR A 74 -4.08 1.95 15.66
CA THR A 74 -4.34 1.62 17.06
C THR A 74 -5.77 1.08 17.27
N ASP A 75 -6.79 1.70 16.65
CA ASP A 75 -8.16 1.22 16.75
C ASP A 75 -8.36 -0.13 16.03
N ALA A 76 -7.74 -0.30 14.87
CA ALA A 76 -7.78 -1.56 14.13
C ALA A 76 -7.16 -2.70 14.95
N ARG A 77 -5.96 -2.45 15.48
CA ARG A 77 -5.23 -3.35 16.39
C ARG A 77 -6.08 -3.72 17.60
N HIS A 78 -6.67 -2.73 18.27
CA HIS A 78 -7.48 -2.93 19.47
C HIS A 78 -8.75 -3.74 19.20
N ARG A 79 -9.42 -3.49 18.07
CA ARG A 79 -10.70 -4.15 17.73
C ARG A 79 -10.52 -5.54 17.14
N TYR A 80 -9.47 -5.75 16.34
CA TYR A 80 -9.34 -6.94 15.52
C TYR A 80 -8.16 -7.87 15.90
N GLY A 81 -7.20 -7.40 16.70
CA GLY A 81 -6.03 -8.19 17.14
C GLY A 81 -4.98 -8.39 16.04
N GLU A 82 -4.11 -9.42 16.21
CA GLU A 82 -3.10 -9.98 15.25
C GLU A 82 -3.36 -9.54 13.81
N ASP A 83 -4.44 -10.10 13.31
CA ASP A 83 -4.71 -10.20 11.88
C ASP A 83 -5.71 -9.14 11.43
N PHE A 84 -5.61 -7.92 11.99
CA PHE A 84 -6.59 -6.86 11.75
C PHE A 84 -6.76 -6.54 10.27
N GLU A 85 -5.71 -6.59 9.46
CA GLU A 85 -5.80 -6.35 8.02
C GLU A 85 -6.63 -7.42 7.31
N GLU A 86 -6.37 -8.70 7.61
CA GLU A 86 -7.11 -9.81 7.02
C GLU A 86 -8.59 -9.74 7.42
N ARG A 87 -8.85 -9.49 8.70
CA ARG A 87 -10.22 -9.39 9.22
C ARG A 87 -10.96 -8.19 8.67
N LEU A 88 -10.35 -7.00 8.64
CA LEU A 88 -10.94 -5.81 8.04
C LEU A 88 -11.22 -6.04 6.56
N SER A 89 -10.26 -6.60 5.81
CA SER A 89 -10.47 -6.89 4.40
C SER A 89 -11.61 -7.89 4.17
N ALA A 90 -11.74 -8.91 5.02
CA ALA A 90 -12.78 -9.93 4.90
C ALA A 90 -14.18 -9.41 5.29
N GLU A 91 -14.26 -8.60 6.35
CA GLU A 91 -15.53 -8.14 6.93
C GLU A 91 -16.10 -6.89 6.22
N MET A 92 -15.27 -6.06 5.61
CA MET A 92 -15.71 -4.81 4.96
C MET A 92 -16.28 -5.06 3.55
N GLU A 93 -17.38 -4.36 3.23
CA GLU A 93 -18.01 -4.40 1.89
C GLU A 93 -17.39 -3.40 0.90
N THR A 94 -16.65 -2.42 1.41
CA THR A 94 -15.99 -1.34 0.65
C THR A 94 -14.52 -1.26 1.06
N PRO A 95 -13.61 -0.72 0.21
CA PRO A 95 -12.25 -0.46 0.64
C PRO A 95 -12.21 0.38 1.91
N ILE A 96 -11.20 0.16 2.75
CA ILE A 96 -11.02 0.86 4.03
C ILE A 96 -9.57 1.33 4.15
N TRP A 97 -9.39 2.56 4.61
CA TRP A 97 -8.11 3.13 4.96
C TRP A 97 -7.72 2.77 6.39
N ILE A 98 -6.51 2.29 6.58
CA ILE A 98 -5.83 2.28 7.88
C ILE A 98 -4.87 3.46 7.88
N VAL A 99 -4.89 4.28 8.93
CA VAL A 99 -4.09 5.51 9.02
C VAL A 99 -3.39 5.61 10.36
N ASP A 100 -2.46 6.55 10.48
CA ASP A 100 -1.83 6.93 11.76
C ASP A 100 -1.04 5.77 12.39
N PHE A 101 -0.08 5.19 11.64
CA PHE A 101 0.72 4.09 12.16
C PHE A 101 1.73 4.57 13.21
N PRO A 102 2.04 3.71 14.21
CA PRO A 102 3.13 3.96 15.14
C PRO A 102 4.49 4.04 14.45
N ILE A 103 5.35 4.90 14.98
CA ILE A 103 6.69 5.14 14.45
C ILE A 103 7.59 3.89 14.43
N GLU A 104 7.26 2.89 15.25
CA GLU A 104 8.01 1.64 15.43
C GLU A 104 7.75 0.61 14.33
N VAL A 105 6.63 0.70 13.61
CA VAL A 105 6.18 -0.31 12.65
C VAL A 105 6.34 0.13 11.19
N ARG A 106 7.09 1.21 10.97
CA ARG A 106 7.23 1.91 9.69
C ARG A 106 8.62 2.44 9.45
N GLU A 107 8.88 2.81 8.21
CA GLU A 107 10.16 3.16 7.67
C GLU A 107 10.65 4.54 8.15
N PHE A 108 11.94 4.80 7.96
CA PHE A 108 12.57 6.03 8.42
C PHE A 108 12.12 7.27 7.63
N TYR A 109 11.58 7.08 6.43
CA TYR A 109 11.22 8.14 5.49
C TYR A 109 9.78 8.64 5.68
N ASP A 110 8.96 7.98 6.49
CA ASP A 110 7.60 8.43 6.76
C ASP A 110 7.59 9.59 7.75
N ARG A 111 6.75 10.58 7.46
CA ARG A 111 6.68 11.81 8.23
C ARG A 111 5.92 11.60 9.53
N GLU A 112 6.53 12.01 10.63
CA GLU A 112 5.88 12.08 11.94
C GLU A 112 4.93 13.28 12.03
N ASP A 113 3.76 13.05 12.62
CA ASP A 113 2.79 14.09 12.92
C ASP A 113 3.40 15.11 13.90
N PRO A 114 3.46 16.40 13.55
CA PRO A 114 4.08 17.42 14.40
C PRO A 114 3.32 17.67 15.72
N THR A 115 2.07 17.22 15.82
CA THR A 115 1.19 17.39 16.99
C THR A 115 1.00 16.11 17.80
N ARG A 116 1.32 14.95 17.22
CA ARG A 116 1.18 13.62 17.85
C ARG A 116 2.51 12.85 17.75
N PRO A 117 3.47 13.09 18.65
CA PRO A 117 4.74 12.36 18.65
C PRO A 117 4.54 10.85 18.68
N GLY A 118 5.31 10.12 17.89
CA GLY A 118 5.21 8.68 17.71
C GLY A 118 4.14 8.23 16.70
N VAL A 119 3.36 9.15 16.12
CA VAL A 119 2.34 8.84 15.10
C VAL A 119 2.80 9.34 13.74
N LEU A 120 2.70 8.49 12.72
CA LEU A 120 3.08 8.82 11.35
C LEU A 120 1.87 9.28 10.54
N LEU A 121 2.13 10.16 9.57
CA LEU A 121 1.16 10.64 8.59
C LEU A 121 1.13 9.74 7.36
N ASP A 122 0.93 8.44 7.59
CA ASP A 122 0.89 7.38 6.59
C ASP A 122 -0.48 6.71 6.50
N MET A 123 -0.66 5.87 5.48
CA MET A 123 -1.89 5.12 5.22
C MET A 123 -1.66 3.84 4.40
N ASP A 124 -2.50 2.85 4.67
CA ASP A 124 -2.72 1.69 3.81
C ASP A 124 -4.19 1.63 3.38
N LEU A 125 -4.46 1.26 2.13
CA LEU A 125 -5.81 0.93 1.66
C LEU A 125 -5.95 -0.58 1.62
N LEU A 126 -7.02 -1.12 2.19
CA LEU A 126 -7.38 -2.52 2.01
C LEU A 126 -8.50 -2.65 0.98
N TYR A 127 -8.37 -3.59 0.05
CA TYR A 127 -9.49 -4.09 -0.72
C TYR A 127 -10.46 -4.86 0.19
N PRO A 128 -11.78 -4.86 -0.10
CA PRO A 128 -12.75 -5.70 0.59
C PRO A 128 -12.66 -7.16 0.12
N GLN A 129 -13.53 -8.03 0.64
CA GLN A 129 -13.67 -9.44 0.23
C GLN A 129 -12.41 -10.30 0.47
N GLY A 130 -11.57 -9.93 1.44
CA GLY A 130 -10.36 -10.68 1.81
C GLY A 130 -9.20 -10.53 0.82
N TYR A 131 -9.24 -9.55 -0.09
CA TYR A 131 -8.13 -9.29 -1.02
C TYR A 131 -6.93 -8.61 -0.35
N GLY A 132 -7.16 -7.97 0.79
CA GLY A 132 -6.23 -7.26 1.64
C GLY A 132 -5.63 -6.02 1.00
N GLU A 133 -4.45 -5.61 1.45
CA GLU A 133 -3.75 -4.40 1.05
C GLU A 133 -3.70 -4.19 -0.48
N ALA A 134 -4.14 -3.01 -0.87
CA ALA A 134 -4.23 -2.49 -2.22
C ALA A 134 -3.05 -1.56 -2.54
N LEU A 135 -2.86 -0.56 -1.69
CA LEU A 135 -1.81 0.44 -1.81
C LEU A 135 -1.34 0.85 -0.40
N SER A 136 -0.12 1.34 -0.33
CA SER A 136 0.51 1.86 0.89
C SER A 136 1.26 3.15 0.57
N GLY A 137 1.27 4.11 1.50
CA GLY A 137 1.91 5.40 1.29
C GLY A 137 1.78 6.35 2.47
N GLY A 138 2.13 7.61 2.25
CA GLY A 138 2.09 8.63 3.29
C GLY A 138 2.79 9.92 2.90
N GLU A 139 2.82 10.85 3.85
CA GLU A 139 3.70 12.02 3.78
C GLU A 139 5.15 11.61 4.03
N ARG A 140 6.07 12.24 3.30
CA ARG A 140 7.51 11.98 3.41
C ARG A 140 8.19 12.97 4.33
N GLU A 141 9.06 12.45 5.18
CA GLU A 141 9.97 13.28 5.95
C GLU A 141 10.98 13.94 5.00
N HIS A 142 11.09 15.26 5.11
CA HIS A 142 11.89 16.08 4.20
C HIS A 142 12.98 16.85 4.94
N ARG A 143 12.96 16.82 6.28
CA ARG A 143 13.98 17.47 7.12
C ARG A 143 15.14 16.53 7.41
N GLN A 144 16.33 16.92 6.96
CA GLN A 144 17.56 16.12 7.11
C GLN A 144 17.81 15.64 8.55
N ASP A 145 17.62 16.53 9.54
CA ASP A 145 17.84 16.21 10.97
C ASP A 145 16.91 15.09 11.45
N ARG A 146 15.65 15.10 11.00
CA ARG A 146 14.65 14.09 11.36
C ARG A 146 14.90 12.77 10.64
N ILE A 147 15.21 12.80 9.33
CA ILE A 147 15.59 11.61 8.56
C ILE A 147 16.78 10.91 9.23
N LEU A 148 17.84 11.66 9.55
CA LEU A 148 19.03 11.11 10.20
C LEU A 148 18.71 10.51 11.57
N SER A 149 17.85 11.17 12.36
CA SER A 149 17.41 10.64 13.65
C SER A 149 16.67 9.32 13.49
N ARG A 150 15.80 9.20 12.49
CA ARG A 150 15.02 7.98 12.20
C ARG A 150 15.89 6.83 11.69
N ILE A 151 16.84 7.10 10.79
CA ILE A 151 17.84 6.12 10.34
C ILE A 151 18.59 5.53 11.55
N LYS A 152 19.06 6.39 12.46
CA LYS A 152 19.76 5.94 13.68
C LYS A 152 18.85 5.17 14.63
N PHE A 153 17.62 5.62 14.82
CA PHE A 153 16.63 4.94 15.65
C PHE A 153 16.36 3.50 15.16
N GLN A 154 16.33 3.28 13.85
CA GLN A 154 16.13 1.96 13.25
C GLN A 154 17.42 1.13 13.13
N GLY A 155 18.57 1.65 13.59
CA GLY A 155 19.85 0.95 13.51
C GLY A 155 20.41 0.81 12.08
N LEU A 156 19.94 1.65 11.15
CA LEU A 156 20.42 1.69 9.78
C LEU A 156 21.72 2.50 9.68
N ASP A 157 22.58 2.16 8.72
CA ASP A 157 23.83 2.88 8.46
C ASP A 157 23.56 4.20 7.70
N PRO A 158 23.84 5.38 8.30
CA PRO A 158 23.64 6.66 7.62
C PRO A 158 24.45 6.82 6.33
N GLU A 159 25.61 6.16 6.21
CA GLU A 159 26.46 6.23 5.02
C GLU A 159 25.72 5.70 3.78
N ALA A 160 24.91 4.65 3.95
CA ALA A 160 24.10 4.05 2.88
C ALA A 160 23.03 5.01 2.31
N TYR A 161 22.68 6.05 3.06
CA TYR A 161 21.67 7.06 2.69
C TYR A 161 22.28 8.45 2.48
N ALA A 162 23.61 8.56 2.33
CA ALA A 162 24.31 9.84 2.21
C ALA A 162 23.74 10.74 1.10
N SER A 163 23.38 10.17 -0.05
CA SER A 163 22.77 10.92 -1.16
C SER A 163 21.42 11.54 -0.78
N LEU A 164 20.55 10.77 -0.10
CA LEU A 164 19.25 11.27 0.37
C LEU A 164 19.43 12.36 1.43
N LEU A 165 20.33 12.15 2.38
CA LEU A 165 20.64 13.13 3.42
C LEU A 165 21.21 14.42 2.83
N SER A 166 22.06 14.34 1.80
CA SER A 166 22.57 15.51 1.10
C SER A 166 21.44 16.31 0.46
N LEU A 167 20.56 15.64 -0.30
CA LEU A 167 19.41 16.29 -0.94
C LEU A 167 18.47 16.93 0.09
N ALA A 168 18.19 16.25 1.22
CA ALA A 168 17.38 16.79 2.29
C ALA A 168 18.02 18.05 2.92
N GLY A 169 19.36 18.10 3.02
CA GLY A 169 20.10 19.26 3.50
C GLY A 169 20.05 20.45 2.55
N GLU A 170 19.91 20.22 1.24
CA GLU A 170 19.69 21.25 0.23
C GLU A 170 18.24 21.77 0.20
N GLY A 171 17.31 21.02 0.80
CA GLY A 171 15.90 21.36 0.92
C GLY A 171 15.04 20.62 -0.10
N ILE A 172 14.46 19.50 0.31
CA ILE A 172 13.43 18.79 -0.45
C ILE A 172 12.07 19.37 -0.06
N PRO A 173 11.18 19.70 -1.02
CA PRO A 173 9.82 20.14 -0.69
C PRO A 173 9.05 19.02 0.02
N PRO A 174 8.10 19.35 0.92
CA PRO A 174 7.17 18.36 1.44
C PRO A 174 6.48 17.61 0.30
N SER A 175 6.25 16.32 0.48
CA SER A 175 5.52 15.50 -0.48
C SER A 175 4.74 14.41 0.22
N ALA A 176 3.77 13.86 -0.51
CA ALA A 176 3.11 12.63 -0.14
C ALA A 176 2.99 11.75 -1.38
N GLY A 177 2.96 10.45 -1.18
CA GLY A 177 2.88 9.49 -2.27
C GLY A 177 2.34 8.15 -1.82
N PHE A 178 2.11 7.27 -2.79
CA PHE A 178 1.77 5.88 -2.53
C PHE A 178 2.22 4.98 -3.68
N GLY A 179 2.43 3.71 -3.35
CA GLY A 179 2.63 2.63 -4.30
C GLY A 179 1.39 1.74 -4.38
N ILE A 180 0.98 1.35 -5.59
CA ILE A 180 -0.08 0.36 -5.82
C ILE A 180 0.47 -0.83 -6.61
N GLY A 181 0.31 -2.04 -6.05
CA GLY A 181 0.73 -3.29 -6.68
C GLY A 181 -0.21 -3.67 -7.81
N ILE A 182 0.29 -3.72 -9.05
CA ILE A 182 -0.52 -3.98 -10.24
C ILE A 182 -1.12 -5.39 -10.21
N GLU A 183 -0.34 -6.39 -9.83
CA GLU A 183 -0.83 -7.77 -9.75
C GLU A 183 -1.89 -7.94 -8.65
N ARG A 184 -1.74 -7.26 -7.50
CA ARG A 184 -2.77 -7.27 -6.45
C ARG A 184 -4.06 -6.60 -6.94
N LEU A 185 -3.94 -5.48 -7.66
CA LEU A 185 -5.07 -4.81 -8.30
C LEU A 185 -5.77 -5.71 -9.33
N VAL A 186 -5.03 -6.34 -10.25
CA VAL A 186 -5.60 -7.25 -11.26
C VAL A 186 -6.26 -8.45 -10.57
N ARG A 187 -5.63 -9.03 -9.54
CA ARG A 187 -6.20 -10.12 -8.74
C ARG A 187 -7.58 -9.73 -8.19
N PHE A 188 -7.70 -8.54 -7.60
CA PHE A 188 -8.97 -8.01 -7.08
C PHE A 188 -10.02 -7.78 -8.18
N LEU A 189 -9.62 -7.13 -9.28
CA LEU A 189 -10.52 -6.79 -10.38
C LEU A 189 -11.06 -8.05 -11.07
N ALA A 190 -10.19 -9.01 -11.36
CA ALA A 190 -10.52 -10.25 -12.05
C ALA A 190 -11.15 -11.32 -11.13
N GLY A 191 -11.16 -11.12 -9.81
CA GLY A 191 -11.74 -12.08 -8.88
C GLY A 191 -10.88 -13.33 -8.66
N LEU A 192 -9.57 -13.21 -8.86
CA LEU A 192 -8.64 -14.34 -8.82
C LEU A 192 -8.27 -14.73 -7.39
N ARG A 193 -7.89 -15.98 -7.18
CA ARG A 193 -7.55 -16.49 -5.84
C ARG A 193 -6.12 -16.14 -5.48
N HIS A 194 -5.21 -16.28 -6.44
CA HIS A 194 -3.78 -16.06 -6.25
C HIS A 194 -3.26 -14.99 -7.21
N VAL A 195 -2.34 -14.16 -6.72
CA VAL A 195 -1.63 -13.15 -7.51
C VAL A 195 -0.82 -13.75 -8.69
N ALA A 196 -0.48 -15.04 -8.63
CA ALA A 196 0.27 -15.73 -9.69
C ALA A 196 -0.56 -15.89 -10.96
N GLU A 197 -1.89 -15.96 -10.83
CA GLU A 197 -2.83 -16.06 -11.96
C GLU A 197 -2.87 -14.77 -12.81
N THR A 198 -2.27 -13.69 -12.32
CA THR A 198 -2.19 -12.39 -13.04
C THR A 198 -0.98 -12.29 -13.96
N ARG A 199 -0.08 -13.28 -13.92
CA ARG A 199 1.14 -13.29 -14.74
C ARG A 199 1.26 -14.55 -15.56
N LEU A 200 1.87 -14.43 -16.73
CA LEU A 200 2.18 -15.57 -17.59
C LEU A 200 3.28 -16.46 -16.99
N PHE A 201 4.32 -15.85 -16.41
CA PHE A 201 5.45 -16.53 -15.78
C PHE A 201 5.67 -16.01 -14.35
N PRO A 202 4.81 -16.38 -13.38
CA PRO A 202 4.89 -15.88 -12.02
C PRO A 202 6.15 -16.38 -11.30
N ARG A 203 6.75 -15.54 -10.47
CA ARG A 203 7.86 -15.90 -9.57
C ARG A 203 7.34 -16.00 -8.15
N VAL A 204 6.83 -17.17 -7.78
CA VAL A 204 6.23 -17.41 -6.45
C VAL A 204 7.32 -17.85 -5.46
N PRO A 205 7.38 -17.27 -4.24
CA PRO A 205 8.27 -17.74 -3.18
C PRO A 205 8.18 -19.25 -2.95
N GLY A 206 9.32 -19.94 -2.95
CA GLY A 206 9.39 -21.39 -2.77
C GLY A 206 9.10 -22.25 -4.00
N VAL A 207 8.69 -21.66 -5.13
CA VAL A 207 8.40 -22.40 -6.37
C VAL A 207 9.54 -22.21 -7.37
N PRO A 208 10.18 -23.28 -7.86
CA PRO A 208 11.19 -23.17 -8.90
C PRO A 208 10.64 -22.50 -10.16
N ALA A 209 11.39 -21.51 -10.66
CA ALA A 209 11.14 -20.88 -11.95
C ALA A 209 11.41 -21.89 -13.09
N VAL A 210 10.36 -22.45 -13.68
CA VAL A 210 10.47 -23.24 -14.92
C VAL A 210 10.05 -22.35 -16.09
N LEU A 211 10.94 -22.19 -17.07
CA LEU A 211 10.67 -21.53 -18.35
C LEU A 211 10.23 -22.57 -19.38
#